data_AF-A0A484N203-F1
#
_entry.id   AF-A0A484N203-F1
#
_cell.length_a   1.000
_cell.length_b   1.000
_cell.length_c   1.000
_cell.angle_alpha   90.00
_cell.angle_beta   90.00
_cell.angle_gamma   90.00
#
_symmetry.space_group_name_H-M   'P 1'
#
loop_
_entity.id
_entity.type
_entity.pdbx_description
1 polymer ?
#
loop_
_entity_poly.entity_id
_entity_poly.type
_entity_poly.pdbx_seq_one_letter_code
_entity_poly.pdbx_strand_id
1 'polypeptide(L)'
;ESTNSNRKQKPNKTLDVVQYIPKPKEKWDDRDCKKHNLDNVAKAAIFKTLDPITFSKIKHLKTAMEIWQGLGKLCEGSEDLRKQKIEVLLEKFKSFKMLPGES
;
A
#
# COMPACT_ATOMS: atom_id res chain seq x y z
N GLU A 1 26.29 20.46 -36.70
CA GLU A 1 25.13 20.83 -35.86
C GLU A 1 24.26 19.62 -35.57
N SER A 2 24.05 19.39 -34.27
CA SER A 2 22.92 18.72 -33.62
C SER A 2 22.42 17.36 -34.13
N THR A 3 22.97 16.30 -33.56
CA THR A 3 22.34 14.98 -33.46
C THR A 3 21.21 15.02 -32.41
N ASN A 4 19.94 14.94 -32.83
CA ASN A 4 18.81 14.77 -31.92
C ASN A 4 18.60 13.27 -31.62
N SER A 5 19.14 12.82 -30.49
CA SER A 5 18.97 11.45 -29.99
C SER A 5 17.62 11.32 -29.26
N ASN A 6 16.56 11.01 -30.01
CA ASN A 6 15.27 10.64 -29.45
C ASN A 6 15.36 9.21 -28.87
N ARG A 7 15.72 9.11 -27.59
CA ARG A 7 15.50 7.88 -26.79
C ARG A 7 13.99 7.64 -26.73
N LYS A 8 13.49 6.73 -27.58
CA LYS A 8 12.12 6.23 -27.47
C LYS A 8 11.95 5.61 -26.08
N GLN A 9 11.20 6.32 -25.25
CA GLN A 9 10.79 5.90 -23.93
C GLN A 9 10.04 4.58 -24.09
N LYS A 10 10.55 3.52 -23.45
CA LYS A 10 9.88 2.22 -23.39
C LYS A 10 8.50 2.45 -22.77
N PRO A 11 7.40 1.96 -23.38
CA PRO A 11 6.10 2.09 -22.76
C PRO A 11 6.13 1.37 -21.42
N ASN A 12 5.81 2.11 -20.35
CA ASN A 12 5.50 1.55 -19.05
C ASN A 12 4.46 0.45 -19.28
N LYS A 13 4.80 -0.79 -18.93
CA LYS A 13 3.85 -1.89 -18.80
C LYS A 13 2.83 -1.45 -17.75
N THR A 14 1.75 -0.82 -18.19
CA THR A 14 0.48 -0.86 -17.49
C THR A 14 0.17 -2.33 -17.35
N LEU A 15 0.38 -2.87 -16.15
CA LEU A 15 -0.29 -4.10 -15.74
C LEU A 15 -1.76 -3.81 -16.02
N ASP A 16 -2.29 -4.50 -17.02
CA ASP A 16 -3.69 -4.48 -17.37
C ASP A 16 -4.43 -4.98 -16.13
N VAL A 17 -4.81 -4.06 -15.26
CA VAL A 17 -5.62 -4.35 -14.08
C VAL A 17 -6.96 -4.72 -14.68
N VAL A 18 -7.14 -6.00 -15.00
CA VAL A 18 -8.43 -6.58 -15.32
C VAL A 18 -9.31 -6.23 -14.13
N GLN A 19 -10.15 -5.22 -14.32
CA GLN A 19 -11.02 -4.71 -13.29
C GLN A 19 -12.08 -5.78 -13.04
N TYR A 20 -11.82 -6.63 -12.05
CA TYR A 20 -12.72 -7.70 -11.69
C TYR A 20 -14.06 -7.11 -11.24
N ILE A 21 -15.10 -7.33 -12.05
CA ILE A 21 -16.48 -6.98 -11.69
C ILE A 21 -17.00 -8.11 -10.80
N PRO A 22 -17.34 -7.85 -9.52
CA PRO A 22 -17.86 -8.88 -8.64
C PRO A 22 -19.14 -9.49 -9.20
N LYS A 23 -19.24 -10.82 -9.14
CA LYS A 23 -20.45 -11.55 -9.51
C LYS A 23 -21.63 -11.07 -8.64
N PRO A 24 -22.82 -10.80 -9.23
CA PRO A 24 -24.01 -10.48 -8.46
C PRO A 24 -24.36 -11.59 -7.46
N LYS A 25 -24.86 -11.21 -6.27
CA LYS A 25 -25.14 -12.14 -5.16
C LYS A 25 -26.13 -13.23 -5.55
N GLU A 26 -27.07 -12.89 -6.42
CA GLU A 26 -28.13 -13.77 -6.92
C GLU A 26 -27.57 -14.95 -7.72
N LYS A 27 -26.34 -14.84 -8.23
CA LYS A 27 -25.68 -15.88 -9.03
C LYS A 27 -24.62 -16.64 -8.22
N TRP A 28 -24.44 -16.35 -6.93
CA TRP A 28 -23.38 -16.97 -6.12
C TRP A 28 -23.57 -18.48 -6.01
N ASP A 29 -22.46 -19.21 -6.14
CA ASP A 29 -22.40 -20.62 -5.74
C ASP A 29 -21.95 -20.75 -4.27
N ASP A 30 -21.95 -21.97 -3.72
CA ASP A 30 -21.55 -22.19 -2.33
C ASP A 30 -20.11 -21.73 -2.03
N ARG A 31 -19.23 -21.74 -3.04
CA ARG A 31 -17.84 -21.30 -2.89
C ARG A 31 -17.78 -19.78 -2.80
N ASP A 32 -18.55 -19.07 -3.62
CA ASP A 32 -18.71 -17.62 -3.57
C ASP A 32 -19.22 -17.19 -2.16
N CYS A 33 -20.26 -17.86 -1.65
CA CYS A 33 -20.80 -17.63 -0.32
C CYS A 33 -19.76 -17.86 0.80
N LYS A 34 -19.06 -19.00 0.74
CA LYS A 34 -18.01 -19.32 1.72
C LYS A 34 -16.89 -18.29 1.72
N LYS A 35 -16.45 -17.85 0.54
CA LYS A 35 -15.41 -16.82 0.40
C LYS A 35 -15.89 -15.48 0.96
N HIS A 36 -17.11 -15.06 0.67
CA HIS A 36 -17.66 -13.81 1.20
C HIS A 36 -17.79 -13.84 2.73
N ASN A 37 -18.23 -14.96 3.31
CA ASN A 37 -18.33 -15.11 4.75
C ASN A 37 -16.95 -15.01 5.42
N LEU A 38 -15.95 -15.69 4.88
CA LEU A 38 -14.57 -15.60 5.39
C LEU A 38 -14.01 -14.18 5.29
N ASP A 39 -14.28 -13.48 4.19
CA ASP A 39 -13.89 -12.08 4.02
C ASP A 39 -14.56 -11.18 5.09
N ASN A 40 -15.85 -11.38 5.37
CA ASN A 40 -16.56 -10.63 6.43
C ASN A 40 -16.02 -10.92 7.83
N VAL A 41 -15.68 -12.19 8.14
CA VAL A 41 -15.05 -12.57 9.41
C VAL A 41 -13.69 -11.89 9.56
N ALA A 42 -12.86 -11.92 8.50
CA ALA A 42 -11.55 -11.26 8.50
C ALA A 42 -11.68 -9.74 8.68
N LYS A 43 -12.62 -9.09 7.99
CA LYS A 43 -12.93 -7.67 8.18
C LYS A 43 -13.28 -7.35 9.63
N ALA A 44 -14.19 -8.12 10.22
CA ALA A 44 -14.62 -7.89 11.60
C ALA A 44 -13.45 -8.05 12.58
N ALA A 45 -12.60 -9.06 12.38
CA ALA A 45 -11.41 -9.27 13.19
C ALA A 45 -10.43 -8.09 13.10
N ILE A 46 -10.18 -7.59 11.88
CA ILE A 46 -9.34 -6.41 11.67
C ILE A 46 -9.96 -5.17 12.33
N PHE A 47 -11.22 -4.85 12.04
CA PHE A 47 -11.85 -3.63 12.55
C PHE A 47 -11.97 -3.59 14.07
N LYS A 48 -12.11 -4.73 14.74
CA LYS A 48 -12.16 -4.82 16.20
C LYS A 48 -10.88 -4.32 16.88
N THR A 49 -9.74 -4.36 16.21
CA THR A 49 -8.45 -3.95 16.78
C THR A 49 -8.07 -2.51 16.48
N LEU A 50 -8.85 -1.80 15.66
CA LEU A 50 -8.52 -0.45 15.22
C LEU A 50 -9.10 0.62 16.15
N ASP A 51 -8.32 1.67 16.37
CA ASP A 51 -8.84 2.89 16.97
C ASP A 51 -9.81 3.61 16.00
N PRO A 52 -10.72 4.45 16.51
CA PRO A 52 -11.72 5.13 15.68
C PRO A 52 -11.14 5.98 14.54
N ILE A 53 -9.96 6.56 14.72
CA ILE A 53 -9.32 7.44 13.73
C ILE A 53 -8.82 6.58 12.55
N THR A 54 -8.09 5.52 12.85
CA THR A 54 -7.60 4.58 11.84
C THR A 54 -8.76 3.89 11.13
N PHE A 55 -9.77 3.45 11.87
CA PHE A 55 -10.98 2.84 11.31
C PHE A 55 -11.67 3.76 10.29
N SER A 56 -11.90 5.02 10.65
CA SER A 56 -12.58 6.00 9.78
C SER A 56 -11.88 6.18 8.42
N LYS A 57 -10.54 6.12 8.41
CA LYS A 57 -9.73 6.26 7.19
C LYS A 57 -9.85 5.08 6.23
N ILE A 58 -10.12 3.86 6.71
CA ILE A 58 -10.08 2.64 5.86
C ILE A 58 -11.40 1.88 5.76
N LYS A 59 -12.42 2.24 6.53
CA LYS A 59 -13.72 1.54 6.56
C LYS A 59 -14.45 1.44 5.21
N HIS A 60 -14.09 2.28 4.25
CA HIS A 60 -14.71 2.35 2.92
C HIS A 60 -14.14 1.30 1.94
N LEU A 61 -13.06 0.61 2.30
CA LEU A 61 -12.45 -0.44 1.50
C LEU A 61 -13.32 -1.70 1.51
N LYS A 62 -13.37 -2.41 0.38
CA LYS A 62 -14.43 -3.40 0.09
C LYS A 62 -14.07 -4.81 0.52
N THR A 63 -12.79 -5.17 0.61
CA THR A 63 -12.33 -6.52 1.00
C THR A 63 -11.40 -6.47 2.19
N ALA A 64 -11.31 -7.57 2.95
CA ALA A 64 -10.36 -7.66 4.06
C ALA A 64 -8.91 -7.44 3.59
N MET A 65 -8.59 -7.91 2.38
CA MET A 65 -7.28 -7.72 1.78
C MET A 65 -6.97 -6.25 1.47
N GLU A 66 -7.93 -5.52 0.88
CA GLU A 66 -7.77 -4.08 0.65
C GLU A 66 -7.60 -3.32 1.97
N ILE A 67 -8.39 -3.67 3.00
CA ILE A 67 -8.27 -3.08 4.34
C ILE A 67 -6.88 -3.33 4.92
N TRP A 68 -6.38 -4.57 4.84
CA TRP A 68 -5.04 -4.94 5.30
C TRP A 68 -3.94 -4.16 4.57
N GLN A 69 -4.04 -4.03 3.25
CA GLN A 69 -3.09 -3.23 2.47
C GLN A 69 -3.19 -1.72 2.79
N GLY A 70 -4.40 -1.21 3.02
CA GLY A 70 -4.63 0.17 3.45
C GLY A 70 -4.01 0.49 4.79
N LEU A 71 -4.05 -0.46 5.74
CA LEU A 71 -3.34 -0.37 7.01
C LEU A 71 -1.82 -0.28 6.82
N GLY A 72 -1.25 -1.15 5.99
CA GLY A 72 0.19 -1.10 5.66
C GLY A 72 0.62 0.29 5.17
N LYS A 73 -0.13 0.85 4.21
CA LYS A 73 0.11 2.21 3.70
C LYS A 73 -0.02 3.30 4.76
N LEU A 74 -0.98 3.18 5.68
CA LEU A 74 -1.13 4.14 6.79
C LEU A 74 0.03 4.07 7.78
N CYS A 75 0.51 2.87 8.09
CA CYS A 75 1.64 2.66 9.00
C CYS A 75 2.97 3.11 8.40
N GLU A 76 3.20 2.82 7.11
CA GLU A 76 4.39 3.27 6.39
C GLU A 76 4.42 4.80 6.22
N GLY A 77 3.23 5.40 6.07
CA GLY A 77 3.06 6.81 5.77
C GLY A 77 3.03 7.07 4.26
N SER A 78 2.94 8.34 3.87
CA SER A 78 3.00 8.70 2.45
C SER A 78 4.39 8.44 1.85
N GLU A 79 4.44 8.26 0.54
CA GLU A 79 5.71 8.14 -0.20
C GLU A 79 6.64 9.32 0.05
N ASP A 80 6.09 10.53 0.20
CA ASP A 80 6.86 11.73 0.53
C ASP A 80 7.41 11.70 1.95
N LEU A 81 6.61 11.23 2.93
CA LEU A 81 7.10 11.05 4.29
C LEU A 81 8.19 9.98 4.36
N ARG A 82 8.08 8.91 3.56
CA ARG A 82 9.10 7.87 3.43
C ARG A 82 10.40 8.45 2.86
N LYS A 83 10.32 9.24 1.78
CA LYS A 83 11.49 9.94 1.21
C LYS A 83 12.11 10.90 2.21
N GLN A 84 11.30 11.68 2.91
CA GLN A 84 11.77 12.61 3.92
C GLN A 84 12.49 11.89 5.08
N LYS A 85 11.96 10.74 5.55
CA LYS A 85 12.65 9.91 6.56
C LYS A 85 14.03 9.44 6.07
N ILE A 86 14.12 9.01 4.81
CA ILE A 86 15.40 8.60 4.20
C ILE A 86 16.36 9.79 4.12
N GLU A 87 15.90 10.94 3.65
CA GLU A 87 16.72 12.14 3.51
C GLU A 87 17.26 12.61 4.88
N VAL A 88 16.41 12.66 5.90
CA VAL A 88 16.82 13.00 7.27
C VAL A 88 17.86 12.01 7.81
N LEU A 89 17.68 10.71 7.59
CA LEU A 89 18.67 9.70 8.01
C LEU A 89 19.99 9.86 7.24
N LEU A 90 19.93 10.15 5.94
CA LEU A 90 21.10 10.36 5.11
C LEU A 90 21.88 11.61 5.54
N GLU A 91 21.21 12.71 5.85
CA GLU A 91 21.85 13.92 6.37
C GLU A 91 22.47 13.70 7.75
N LYS A 92 21.78 12.96 8.64
CA LYS A 92 22.37 12.53 9.93
C LYS A 92 23.61 11.66 9.73
N PHE A 93 23.58 10.75 8.76
CA PHE A 93 24.72 9.88 8.46
C PHE A 93 25.90 10.67 7.89
N LYS A 94 25.68 11.61 6.97
CA LYS A 94 26.75 12.46 6.41
C LYS A 94 27.39 13.38 7.45
N SER A 95 26.57 13.89 8.38
CA SER A 95 27.04 14.72 9.51
C SER A 95 27.64 13.90 10.66
N PHE A 96 27.49 12.57 10.63
CA PHE A 96 28.10 11.68 11.60
C PHE A 96 29.62 11.73 11.47
N LYS A 97 30.29 12.06 12.57
CA LYS A 97 31.75 12.04 12.70
C LYS A 97 32.08 11.15 13.88
N MET A 98 33.10 10.32 13.70
CA MET A 98 33.68 9.54 14.79
C MET A 98 34.25 10.50 15.84
N LEU A 99 33.98 10.20 17.10
CA LEU A 99 34.62 10.86 18.22
C LEU A 99 36.04 10.29 18.44
N PRO A 100 36.95 11.06 19.06
CA PRO A 100 38.27 10.56 19.41
C PRO A 100 38.17 9.32 20.30
N GLY A 101 38.73 8.19 19.86
CA GLY A 101 38.75 6.93 20.63
C GLY A 101 37.63 5.94 20.30
N GLU A 102 36.72 6.27 19.38
CA GLU A 102 35.81 5.28 18.78
C GLU A 102 36.58 4.39 17.79
N SER A 103 36.19 3.12 17.64
CA SER A 103 36.82 2.14 16.75
C SER A 103 35.77 1.22 16.13
#